data_AF-A0ABD5TS43-F1
#
_entry.id   AF-A0ABD5TS43-F1
#
_cell.length_a   1.000
_cell.length_b   1.000
_cell.length_c   1.000
_cell.angle_alpha   90.00
_cell.angle_beta   90.00
_cell.angle_gamma   90.00
#
_symmetry.space_group_name_H-M   'P 1'
#
loop_
_entity.id
_entity.type
_entity.pdbx_description
1 polymer ?
#
loop_
_entity_poly.entity_id
_entity_poly.type
_entity_poly.pdbx_seq_one_letter_code
_entity_poly.pdbx_strand_id
1 'polypeptide(L)' 'MRPSTILIVVGVVLVVVPIPVLPPFVGTAVGVLLVALGLAVRLLGL' A
#
# COMPACT_ATOMS: atom_id res chain seq x y z
N MET A 1 9.08 -12.98 0.86
CA MET A 1 8.13 -12.36 -0.10
C MET A 1 8.91 -11.41 -0.98
N ARG A 2 8.55 -11.24 -2.26
CA ARG A 2 9.19 -10.21 -3.10
C ARG A 2 8.88 -8.81 -2.53
N PRO A 3 9.78 -7.81 -2.64
CA PRO A 3 9.55 -6.46 -2.11
C PRO A 3 8.26 -5.84 -2.64
N SER A 4 7.97 -6.08 -3.92
CA SER A 4 6.72 -5.70 -4.58
C SER A 4 5.48 -6.31 -3.91
N THR A 5 5.54 -7.59 -3.50
CA THR A 5 4.44 -8.22 -2.75
C THR A 5 4.21 -7.55 -1.39
N ILE A 6 5.28 -7.20 -0.68
CA ILE A 6 5.17 -6.55 0.64
C ILE A 6 4.51 -5.17 0.49
N LEU A 7 4.94 -4.37 -0.47
CA LEU A 7 4.36 -3.05 -0.75
C LEU A 7 2.86 -3.13 -1.07
N ILE A 8 2.47 -4.09 -1.93
CA ILE A 8 1.06 -4.28 -2.30
C ILE A 8 0.25 -4.70 -1.07
N VAL A 9 0.73 -5.68 -0.30
CA VAL A 9 0.00 -6.18 0.89
C VAL A 9 -0.14 -5.09 1.94
N VAL A 10 0.93 -4.35 2.25
CA VAL A 10 0.89 -3.25 3.24
C VAL A 10 -0.04 -2.14 2.76
N GLY A 11 0.00 -1.79 1.47
CA GLY A 11 -0.89 -0.80 0.90
C GLY A 11 -2.38 -1.21 0.99
N VAL A 12 -2.70 -2.47 0.67
CA VAL A 12 -4.06 -3.01 0.82
C VAL A 12 -4.51 -3.01 2.28
N VAL A 13 -3.65 -3.41 3.21
CA VAL A 13 -3.97 -3.40 4.65
C VAL A 13 -4.28 -1.97 5.12
N LEU A 14 -3.52 -0.96 4.69
CA LEU A 14 -3.78 0.44 5.06
C LEU A 14 -5.09 1.00 4.50
N VAL A 15 -5.55 0.49 3.35
CA VAL A 15 -6.84 0.85 2.77
C VAL A 15 -7.99 0.15 3.48
N VAL A 16 -7.84 -1.13 3.79
CA VAL A 16 -8.91 -1.98 4.31
C VAL A 16 -9.08 -1.86 5.82
N VAL A 17 -7.98 -1.66 6.56
CA VAL A 17 -7.99 -1.58 8.02
C VAL A 17 -8.02 -0.10 8.42
N PRO A 18 -9.16 0.42 8.91
CA PRO A 18 -9.21 1.80 9.40
C PRO A 18 -8.32 1.94 10.63
N ILE A 19 -7.31 2.81 10.55
CA ILE A 19 -6.43 3.11 11.68
C ILE A 19 -7.04 4.30 12.44
N PRO A 20 -7.50 4.11 13.69
CA PRO A 20 -8.23 5.13 14.44
C PRO A 20 -7.38 6.35 14.83
N VAL A 21 -6.05 6.24 14.74
CA VAL A 21 -5.09 7.30 15.10
C VAL A 21 -4.76 8.21 13.91
N LEU A 22 -4.97 7.76 12.67
CA LEU A 22 -4.67 8.55 11.48
C LEU A 22 -5.82 9.49 11.16
N PRO A 23 -5.54 10.71 10.64
CA PRO A 23 -6.59 11.58 10.14
C PRO A 23 -7.42 10.87 9.05
N PRO A 24 -8.72 11.25 8.89
CA PRO A 24 -9.60 10.62 7.91
C PRO A 24 -8.95 10.59 6.52
N PHE A 25 -9.10 9.47 5.82
CA PHE A 25 -8.59 9.24 4.46
C PHE A 25 -7.06 9.21 4.28
N VAL A 26 -6.25 9.51 5.32
CA VAL A 26 -4.78 9.45 5.21
C VAL A 26 -4.30 8.01 5.02
N GLY A 27 -4.85 7.05 5.77
CA GLY A 27 -4.54 5.63 5.59
C GLY A 27 -4.86 5.15 4.17
N THR A 28 -6.00 5.60 3.61
CA THR A 28 -6.42 5.29 2.25
C THR A 28 -5.48 5.90 1.20
N ALA A 29 -5.12 7.18 1.35
CA ALA A 29 -4.22 7.86 0.43
C ALA A 29 -2.82 7.21 0.42
N VAL A 30 -2.25 6.95 1.59
CA VAL A 30 -0.95 6.29 1.74
C VAL A 30 -1.03 4.85 1.21
N GLY A 31 -2.10 4.13 1.53
CA GLY A 31 -2.31 2.76 1.07
C GLY A 31 -2.41 2.64 -0.45
N VAL A 32 -3.17 3.52 -1.10
CA VAL A 32 -3.25 3.59 -2.58
C VAL A 32 -1.88 3.89 -3.19
N LEU A 33 -1.12 4.82 -2.60
CA LEU A 33 0.22 5.14 -3.07
C LEU A 33 1.17 3.92 -3.00
N LEU A 34 1.11 3.17 -1.89
CA LEU A 34 1.93 1.97 -1.69
C LEU A 34 1.52 0.83 -2.63
N VAL A 35 0.23 0.66 -2.91
CA VAL A 35 -0.24 -0.31 -3.91
C VAL A 35 0.26 0.07 -5.31
N ALA A 36 0.14 1.35 -5.69
CA ALA A 36 0.64 1.85 -6.97
C ALA A 36 2.16 1.66 -7.10
N LEU A 37 2.92 1.95 -6.04
CA LEU A 37 4.36 1.76 -5.99
C LEU A 37 4.73 0.29 -6.09
N GLY A 38 4.06 -0.58 -5.33
CA GLY A 38 4.29 -2.03 -5.38
C GLY A 38 3.97 -2.64 -6.73
N LEU A 39 2.92 -2.15 -7.41
CA LEU A 39 2.60 -2.51 -8.80
C LEU A 39 3.68 -2.02 -9.77
N ALA A 40 4.14 -0.78 -9.64
CA ALA A 40 5.22 -0.24 -10.49
C ALA A 40 6.52 -1.04 -10.34
N VAL A 41 6.94 -1.33 -9.11
CA VAL A 41 8.11 -2.19 -8.82
C VAL A 41 7.92 -3.57 -9.45
N ARG A 42 6.71 -4.15 -9.35
CA ARG A 42 6.39 -5.45 -9.95
C ARG A 42 6.46 -5.43 -11.48
N LEU A 43 5.98 -4.35 -12.11
CA LEU A 43 6.04 -4.17 -13.57
C LEU A 43 7.47 -4.02 -14.07
N LEU A 44 8.35 -3.44 -13.26
CA LEU A 44 9.79 -3.30 -13.54
C LEU A 44 10.58 -4.60 -13.30
N GLY A 45 9.93 -5.68 -12.84
CA GLY A 45 10.57 -6.98 -12.61
C GLY A 45 11.40 -7.08 -11.33
N LEU A 46 11.25 -6.11 -10.42
CA LEU A 46 11.91 -6.01 -9.12
C LEU A 46 11.10 -6.71 -8.00
#